data_AF-A0A6A1WID0-F1
#
_entry.id   AF-A0A6A1WID0-F1
#
_cell.length_a   1.000
_cell.length_b   1.000
_cell.length_c   1.000
_cell.angle_alpha   90.00
_cell.angle_beta   90.00
_cell.angle_gamma   90.00
#
_symmetry.space_group_name_H-M   'P 1'
#
loop_
_entity.id
_entity.type
_entity.pdbx_description
1 polymer ?
#
loop_
_entity_poly.entity_id
_entity_poly.type
_entity_poly.pdbx_seq_one_letter_code
_entity_poly.pdbx_strand_id
1 'polypeptide(L)'
;MAATSFRFGLGFGLALGRGEAKNLIPETCRTCAERDPNLSYNFCVTSLQAAAESHCAADLRELGKISIKLLKHNVTSTRQHIKKLLQKKKLDPFVKACLNDCFELYSDAIPDVTKALKEYKTKHYEDANIDVSSISTASTTCEDGFNEKNGVVSPLTKRNTYTFQLSAIALSIINMQSRLASGN
;
A
#
# COMPACT_ATOMS: atom_id res chain seq x y z
N MET A 1 26.34 32.60 -61.67
CA MET A 1 25.76 33.86 -61.17
C MET A 1 24.31 33.59 -60.75
N ALA A 2 23.85 34.34 -59.76
CA ALA A 2 22.51 34.38 -59.14
C ALA A 2 22.25 33.38 -58.00
N ALA A 3 22.19 33.96 -56.80
CA ALA A 3 21.75 33.42 -55.52
C ALA A 3 20.24 33.64 -55.33
N THR A 4 19.62 32.85 -54.44
CA THR A 4 18.41 33.14 -53.62
C THR A 4 17.91 31.82 -53.02
N SER A 5 17.42 31.64 -51.79
CA SER A 5 17.38 32.36 -50.52
C SER A 5 16.93 31.31 -49.48
N PHE A 6 17.59 31.19 -48.32
CA PHE A 6 17.13 30.33 -47.22
C PHE A 6 15.94 31.00 -46.53
N ARG A 7 14.75 30.38 -46.52
CA ARG A 7 13.62 30.83 -45.68
C ARG A 7 13.67 30.07 -44.35
N PHE A 8 14.05 30.77 -43.28
CA PHE A 8 13.77 30.36 -41.90
C PHE A 8 12.27 30.49 -41.67
N GLY A 9 11.55 29.36 -41.70
CA GLY A 9 10.20 29.29 -41.16
C GLY A 9 10.29 29.21 -39.64
N LEU A 10 9.87 30.27 -38.96
CA LEU A 10 9.54 30.25 -37.52
C LEU A 10 8.32 29.34 -37.33
N GLY A 11 8.55 28.04 -37.25
CA GLY A 11 7.59 27.10 -36.71
C GLY A 11 7.45 27.37 -35.22
N PHE A 12 6.37 28.03 -34.83
CA PHE A 12 5.93 28.14 -33.44
C PHE A 12 5.56 26.72 -32.98
N GLY A 13 6.58 25.94 -32.57
CA GLY A 13 6.36 24.71 -31.84
C GLY A 13 5.65 25.09 -30.55
N LEU A 14 4.36 24.78 -30.46
CA LEU A 14 3.70 24.64 -29.16
C LEU A 14 4.41 23.48 -28.45
N ALA A 15 5.53 23.80 -27.80
CA ALA A 15 6.00 23.01 -26.69
C ALA A 15 4.89 23.08 -25.66
N LEU A 16 4.00 22.09 -25.67
CA LEU A 16 3.22 21.73 -24.52
C LEU A 16 4.24 21.50 -23.42
N GLY A 17 4.47 22.53 -22.61
CA GLY A 17 5.23 22.42 -21.39
C GLY A 17 4.58 21.30 -20.61
N ARG A 18 5.21 20.13 -20.64
CA ARG A 18 4.89 19.02 -19.77
C ARG A 18 5.34 19.52 -18.40
N GLY A 19 4.46 20.27 -17.73
CA GLY A 19 4.67 20.66 -16.35
C GLY A 19 5.05 19.37 -15.62
N GLU A 20 6.22 19.37 -14.98
CA GLU A 20 6.64 18.22 -14.19
C GLU A 20 5.52 17.93 -13.20
N ALA A 21 4.83 16.80 -13.40
CA ALA A 21 3.91 16.31 -12.40
C ALA A 21 4.74 16.13 -11.13
N LYS A 22 4.48 16.97 -10.11
CA LYS A 22 5.22 16.93 -8.86
C LYS A 22 5.06 15.52 -8.29
N ASN A 23 6.13 14.74 -8.28
CA ASN A 23 6.10 13.40 -7.72
C ASN A 23 5.93 13.50 -6.20
N LEU A 24 4.73 13.24 -5.69
CA LEU A 24 4.39 13.35 -4.28
C LEU A 24 4.96 12.20 -3.43
N ILE A 25 5.42 11.12 -4.06
CA ILE A 25 5.83 9.88 -3.36
C ILE A 25 7.02 10.12 -2.41
N PRO A 26 8.16 10.74 -2.82
CA PRO A 26 9.31 10.85 -1.95
C PRO A 26 9.05 11.72 -0.71
N GLU A 27 8.28 12.80 -0.87
CA GLU A 27 7.89 13.70 0.21
C GLU A 27 6.91 13.00 1.17
N THR A 28 5.87 12.37 0.63
CA THR A 28 4.88 11.62 1.42
C THR A 28 5.55 10.51 2.22
N CYS A 29 6.40 9.68 1.59
CA CYS A 29 7.07 8.57 2.28
C CYS A 29 8.06 9.03 3.34
N ARG A 30 8.68 10.19 3.18
CA ARG A 30 9.52 10.78 4.22
C ARG A 30 8.69 11.12 5.44
N THR A 31 7.57 11.82 5.26
CA THR A 31 6.65 12.14 6.35
C THR A 31 6.07 10.90 7.01
N CYS A 32 5.76 9.84 6.25
CA CYS A 32 5.30 8.58 6.83
C CYS A 32 6.38 7.94 7.71
N ALA A 33 7.62 7.81 7.22
CA ALA A 33 8.72 7.19 7.97
C ALA A 33 9.19 8.01 9.19
N GLU A 34 9.02 9.34 9.17
CA GLU A 34 9.28 10.20 10.33
C GLU A 34 8.23 10.01 11.44
N ARG A 35 6.99 9.67 11.09
CA ARG A 35 5.87 9.50 12.03
C ARG A 35 5.73 8.08 12.56
N ASP A 36 6.13 7.09 11.78
CA ASP A 36 6.09 5.68 12.15
C ASP A 36 7.47 5.03 12.00
N PRO A 37 8.20 4.80 13.11
CA PRO A 37 9.53 4.19 13.07
C PRO A 37 9.52 2.74 12.56
N ASN A 38 8.35 2.09 12.51
CA ASN A 38 8.22 0.72 12.00
C ASN A 38 8.01 0.69 10.47
N LEU A 39 7.86 1.85 9.82
CA LEU A 39 7.70 1.96 8.39
C LEU A 39 9.04 2.28 7.70
N SER A 40 9.46 1.42 6.77
CA SER A 40 10.64 1.70 5.95
C SER A 40 10.33 2.71 4.86
N TYR A 41 11.10 3.81 4.81
CA TYR A 41 11.07 4.78 3.71
C TYR A 41 11.20 4.11 2.34
N ASN A 42 12.20 3.23 2.18
CA ASN A 42 12.46 2.54 0.92
C ASN A 42 11.31 1.63 0.51
N PHE A 43 10.71 0.93 1.48
CA PHE A 43 9.53 0.10 1.22
C PHE A 43 8.34 0.95 0.76
N CYS A 44 8.11 2.10 1.41
CA CYS A 44 7.05 3.04 1.03
C CYS A 44 7.23 3.53 -0.41
N VAL A 45 8.42 4.06 -0.73
CA VAL A 45 8.71 4.58 -2.07
C VAL A 45 8.53 3.49 -3.13
N THR A 46 9.12 2.32 -2.91
CA THR A 46 9.06 1.20 -3.86
C THR A 46 7.63 0.73 -4.07
N SER A 47 6.86 0.62 -2.99
CA SER A 47 5.48 0.13 -3.05
C SER A 47 4.56 1.09 -3.78
N LEU A 48 4.67 2.41 -3.52
CA LEU A 48 3.86 3.41 -4.22
C LEU A 48 4.29 3.54 -5.69
N GLN A 49 5.58 3.51 -6.00
CA GLN A 49 6.08 3.57 -7.39
C GLN A 49 5.70 2.33 -8.22
N ALA A 50 5.49 1.18 -7.59
CA ALA A 50 5.04 -0.02 -8.29
C ALA A 50 3.61 0.12 -8.88
N ALA A 51 2.80 1.05 -8.37
CA ALA A 51 1.50 1.35 -8.94
C ALA A 51 1.61 2.49 -9.96
N ALA A 52 1.33 2.17 -11.23
CA ALA A 52 1.37 3.16 -12.33
C ALA A 52 0.49 4.40 -12.06
N GLU A 53 -0.67 4.21 -11.40
CA GLU A 53 -1.58 5.28 -10.99
C GLU A 53 -0.90 6.32 -10.05
N SER A 54 0.10 5.91 -9.26
CA SER A 54 0.78 6.80 -8.30
C SER A 54 1.59 7.89 -8.98
N HIS A 55 2.10 7.64 -10.19
CA HIS A 55 2.88 8.63 -10.93
C HIS A 55 2.03 9.80 -11.43
N CYS A 56 0.71 9.61 -11.50
CA CYS A 56 -0.25 10.62 -11.92
C CYS A 56 -1.14 11.11 -10.76
N ALA A 57 -0.81 10.76 -9.51
CA ALA A 57 -1.56 11.20 -8.35
C ALA A 57 -1.47 12.73 -8.23
N ALA A 58 -2.62 13.41 -8.38
CA ALA A 58 -2.68 14.87 -8.36
C ALA A 58 -2.49 15.45 -6.95
N ASP A 59 -2.86 14.69 -5.92
CA ASP A 59 -2.80 15.10 -4.53
C ASP A 59 -2.58 13.90 -3.59
N LEU A 60 -2.46 14.21 -2.30
CA LEU A 60 -2.30 13.21 -1.23
C LEU A 60 -3.52 12.28 -1.12
N ARG A 61 -4.71 12.72 -1.56
CA ARG A 61 -5.95 11.94 -1.46
C ARG A 61 -5.99 10.85 -2.50
N GLU A 62 -5.59 11.17 -3.73
CA GLU A 62 -5.37 10.18 -4.78
C GLU A 62 -4.31 9.15 -4.34
N LEU A 63 -3.19 9.61 -3.76
CA LEU A 63 -2.14 8.73 -3.28
C LEU A 63 -2.61 7.79 -2.15
N GLY A 64 -3.46 8.28 -1.22
CA GLY A 64 -4.04 7.44 -0.17
C GLY A 64 -5.07 6.43 -0.67
N LYS A 65 -5.84 6.75 -1.71
CA LYS A 65 -6.67 5.72 -2.38
C LYS A 65 -5.80 4.60 -2.96
N ILE A 66 -4.66 4.97 -3.56
CA ILE A 66 -3.75 4.01 -4.18
C ILE A 66 -3.08 3.13 -3.12
N SER A 67 -2.65 3.69 -1.98
CA SER A 67 -2.08 2.89 -0.88
C SER A 67 -3.07 1.85 -0.33
N ILE A 68 -4.34 2.21 -0.15
CA ILE A 68 -5.38 1.27 0.29
C ILE A 68 -5.65 0.19 -0.79
N LYS A 69 -5.62 0.56 -2.08
CA LYS A 69 -5.73 -0.44 -3.17
C LYS A 69 -4.55 -1.43 -3.17
N LEU A 70 -3.32 -0.95 -2.94
CA LEU A 70 -2.13 -1.79 -2.82
C LEU A 70 -2.25 -2.77 -1.64
N LEU A 71 -2.70 -2.28 -0.48
CA LEU A 71 -3.00 -3.11 0.68
C LEU A 71 -4.03 -4.18 0.35
N LYS A 72 -5.15 -3.81 -0.30
CA LYS A 72 -6.19 -4.76 -0.71
C LYS A 72 -5.66 -5.86 -1.62
N HIS A 73 -4.84 -5.49 -2.61
CA HIS A 73 -4.20 -6.46 -3.49
C HIS A 73 -3.29 -7.43 -2.72
N ASN A 74 -2.47 -6.90 -1.80
CA ASN A 74 -1.58 -7.71 -0.97
C ASN A 74 -2.37 -8.69 -0.08
N VAL A 75 -3.35 -8.21 0.69
CA VAL A 75 -4.20 -9.02 1.57
C VAL A 75 -4.86 -10.15 0.78
N THR A 76 -5.45 -9.83 -0.38
CA THR A 76 -6.10 -10.83 -1.25
C THR A 76 -5.09 -11.86 -1.77
N SER A 77 -3.91 -11.42 -2.23
CA SER A 77 -2.85 -12.31 -2.69
C SER A 77 -2.32 -13.21 -1.59
N THR A 78 -2.17 -12.68 -0.37
CA THR A 78 -1.67 -13.40 0.80
C THR A 78 -2.68 -14.46 1.24
N ARG A 79 -3.97 -14.14 1.32
CA ARG A 79 -5.03 -15.14 1.54
C ARG A 79 -4.97 -16.29 0.52
N GLN A 80 -4.86 -15.97 -0.76
CA GLN A 80 -4.75 -16.98 -1.81
C GLN A 80 -3.48 -17.83 -1.68
N HIS A 81 -2.38 -17.23 -1.26
CA HIS A 81 -1.14 -17.94 -0.99
C HIS A 81 -1.29 -18.92 0.19
N ILE A 82 -1.92 -18.49 1.28
CA ILE A 82 -2.23 -19.35 2.44
C ILE A 82 -3.08 -20.54 2.00
N LYS A 83 -4.14 -20.31 1.20
CA LYS A 83 -4.96 -21.40 0.64
C LYS A 83 -4.13 -22.42 -0.14
N LYS A 84 -3.14 -21.98 -0.92
CA LYS A 84 -2.23 -22.87 -1.65
C LYS A 84 -1.30 -23.64 -0.71
N LEU A 85 -0.81 -23.02 0.37
CA LEU A 85 0.00 -23.70 1.38
C LEU A 85 -0.80 -24.82 2.05
N LEU A 86 -2.06 -24.57 2.41
CA LEU A 86 -2.96 -25.54 3.04
C LEU A 86 -3.25 -26.79 2.19
N GLN A 87 -3.06 -26.72 0.88
CA GLN A 87 -3.25 -27.86 -0.04
C GLN A 87 -2.08 -28.86 -0.04
N LYS A 88 -0.96 -28.55 0.63
CA LYS A 88 0.21 -29.44 0.69
C LYS A 88 -0.10 -30.70 1.51
N LYS A 89 0.21 -31.88 0.96
CA LYS A 89 -0.12 -33.20 1.55
C LYS A 89 0.63 -33.56 2.85
N LYS A 90 1.63 -32.78 3.26
CA LYS A 90 2.50 -33.06 4.41
C LYS A 90 2.86 -31.78 5.18
N LEU A 91 1.86 -31.17 5.80
CA LEU A 91 2.09 -30.06 6.74
C LEU A 91 2.22 -30.61 8.16
N ASP A 92 3.18 -30.08 8.91
CA ASP A 92 3.20 -30.25 10.36
C ASP A 92 1.85 -29.77 10.96
N PRO A 93 1.26 -30.49 11.93
CA PRO A 93 -0.05 -30.15 12.47
C PRO A 93 -0.13 -28.75 13.08
N PHE A 94 0.93 -28.29 13.77
CA PHE A 94 0.98 -26.95 14.34
C PHE A 94 1.04 -25.91 13.22
N VAL A 95 1.92 -26.08 12.23
CA VAL A 95 1.98 -25.20 11.06
C VAL A 95 0.64 -25.14 10.32
N LYS A 96 -0.07 -26.27 10.20
CA LYS A 96 -1.39 -26.31 9.57
C LYS A 96 -2.43 -25.53 10.37
N ALA A 97 -2.41 -25.61 11.70
CA ALA A 97 -3.30 -24.83 12.56
C ALA A 97 -3.06 -23.32 12.37
N CYS A 98 -1.81 -22.86 12.51
CA CYS A 98 -1.44 -21.47 12.29
C CYS A 98 -1.85 -20.97 10.88
N LEU A 99 -1.68 -21.81 9.84
CA LEU A 99 -2.11 -21.46 8.48
C LEU A 99 -3.63 -21.33 8.35
N ASN A 100 -4.43 -22.12 9.08
CA ASN A 100 -5.89 -21.95 9.09
C ASN A 100 -6.28 -20.65 9.80
N ASP A 101 -5.69 -20.35 10.96
CA ASP A 101 -5.97 -19.12 11.72
C ASP A 101 -5.61 -17.89 10.87
N CYS A 102 -4.44 -17.90 10.24
CA CYS A 102 -4.06 -16.88 9.27
C CYS A 102 -5.01 -16.80 8.08
N PHE A 103 -5.54 -17.92 7.59
CA PHE A 103 -6.50 -17.91 6.49
C PHE A 103 -7.80 -17.21 6.88
N GLU A 104 -8.29 -17.41 8.11
CA GLU A 104 -9.46 -16.73 8.66
C GLU A 104 -9.20 -15.24 8.82
N LEU A 105 -8.11 -14.86 9.50
CA LEU A 105 -7.70 -13.47 9.68
C LEU A 105 -7.59 -12.71 8.34
N TYR A 106 -6.94 -13.29 7.34
CA TYR A 106 -6.85 -12.68 6.01
C TYR A 106 -8.15 -12.78 5.19
N SER A 107 -9.09 -13.66 5.55
CA SER A 107 -10.44 -13.68 4.97
C SER A 107 -11.28 -12.52 5.49
N ASP A 108 -11.17 -12.22 6.78
CA ASP A 108 -11.86 -11.11 7.46
C ASP A 108 -11.25 -9.75 7.08
N ALA A 109 -9.95 -9.69 6.84
CA ALA A 109 -9.28 -8.47 6.36
C ALA A 109 -9.74 -8.00 4.96
N ILE A 110 -10.32 -8.86 4.13
CA ILE A 110 -10.78 -8.52 2.77
C ILE A 110 -12.02 -7.60 2.76
N PRO A 111 -13.11 -7.91 3.49
CA PRO A 111 -14.20 -6.96 3.64
C PRO A 111 -13.73 -5.69 4.35
N ASP A 112 -12.87 -5.77 5.37
CA ASP A 112 -12.33 -4.60 6.09
C ASP A 112 -11.60 -3.64 5.14
N VAL A 113 -10.67 -4.11 4.31
CA VAL A 113 -9.95 -3.23 3.36
C VAL A 113 -10.88 -2.64 2.29
N THR A 114 -11.96 -3.35 1.97
CA THR A 114 -12.97 -2.85 1.02
C THR A 114 -13.80 -1.75 1.66
N LYS A 115 -14.16 -1.91 2.94
CA LYS A 115 -14.85 -0.90 3.75
C LYS A 115 -13.96 0.33 3.97
N ALA A 116 -12.71 0.14 4.38
CA ALA A 116 -11.72 1.22 4.51
C ALA A 116 -11.61 2.08 3.23
N LEU A 117 -11.55 1.44 2.05
CA LEU A 117 -11.49 2.17 0.79
C LEU A 117 -12.76 2.98 0.51
N LYS A 118 -13.93 2.48 0.92
CA LYS A 118 -15.21 3.20 0.80
C LYS A 118 -15.21 4.40 1.73
N GLU A 119 -14.93 4.19 3.02
CA GLU A 119 -14.92 5.25 4.03
C GLU A 119 -13.89 6.34 3.71
N TYR A 120 -12.71 5.96 3.22
CA TYR A 120 -11.71 6.91 2.74
C TYR A 120 -12.22 7.79 1.59
N LYS A 121 -12.94 7.19 0.63
CA LYS A 121 -13.50 7.95 -0.52
C LYS A 121 -14.57 8.94 -0.07
N THR A 122 -15.37 8.59 0.93
CA THR A 122 -16.39 9.43 1.54
C THR A 122 -15.86 10.35 2.65
N LYS A 123 -14.53 10.39 2.84
CA LYS A 123 -13.82 11.24 3.82
C LYS A 123 -14.11 10.89 5.29
N HIS A 124 -14.63 9.70 5.58
CA HIS A 124 -14.71 9.17 6.93
C HIS A 124 -13.35 8.56 7.32
N TYR A 125 -12.36 9.44 7.52
CA TYR A 125 -10.98 9.03 7.71
C TYR A 125 -10.74 8.26 9.01
N GLU A 126 -11.48 8.58 10.08
CA GLU A 126 -11.40 7.84 11.35
C GLU A 126 -11.90 6.39 11.18
N ASP A 127 -13.03 6.18 10.49
CA ASP A 127 -13.54 4.83 10.22
C ASP A 127 -12.59 4.05 9.30
N ALA A 128 -12.05 4.72 8.27
CA ALA A 128 -11.03 4.12 7.42
C ALA A 128 -9.75 3.75 8.20
N ASN A 129 -9.36 4.55 9.19
CA ASN A 129 -8.23 4.25 10.07
C ASN A 129 -8.49 2.99 10.88
N ILE A 130 -9.67 2.89 11.52
CA ILE A 130 -10.06 1.71 12.31
C ILE A 130 -10.02 0.45 11.44
N ASP A 131 -10.62 0.49 10.26
CA ASP A 131 -10.65 -0.65 9.35
C ASP A 131 -9.24 -1.04 8.86
N VAL A 132 -8.34 -0.09 8.58
CA VAL A 132 -6.95 -0.42 8.20
C VAL A 132 -6.12 -0.94 9.37
N SER A 133 -6.35 -0.42 10.58
CA SER A 133 -5.69 -0.88 11.80
C SER A 133 -6.05 -2.34 12.10
N SER A 134 -7.31 -2.74 11.89
CA SER A 134 -7.75 -4.15 11.96
C SER A 134 -6.90 -5.06 11.08
N ILE A 135 -6.64 -4.66 9.82
CA ILE A 135 -5.82 -5.43 8.87
C ILE A 135 -4.36 -5.53 9.34
N SER A 136 -3.82 -4.44 9.88
CA SER A 136 -2.47 -4.43 10.45
C SER A 136 -2.37 -5.47 11.58
N THR A 137 -3.33 -5.45 12.52
CA THR A 137 -3.42 -6.41 13.62
C THR A 137 -3.56 -7.84 13.10
N ALA A 138 -4.41 -8.09 12.10
CA ALA A 138 -4.55 -9.42 11.49
C ALA A 138 -3.21 -9.97 10.97
N SER A 139 -2.36 -9.11 10.40
CA SER A 139 -1.04 -9.51 9.90
C SER A 139 -0.04 -9.83 11.02
N THR A 140 -0.05 -9.07 12.12
CA THR A 140 0.83 -9.32 13.28
C THR A 140 0.37 -10.54 14.06
N THR A 141 -0.94 -10.67 14.33
CA THR A 141 -1.51 -11.85 14.99
C THR A 141 -1.24 -13.13 14.22
N CYS A 142 -1.34 -13.09 12.88
CA CYS A 142 -0.98 -14.24 12.05
C CYS A 142 0.51 -14.62 12.20
N GLU A 143 1.43 -13.65 12.30
CA GLU A 143 2.85 -13.95 12.50
C GLU A 143 3.13 -14.47 13.92
N ASP A 144 2.51 -13.85 14.92
CA ASP A 144 2.67 -14.21 16.32
C ASP A 144 2.25 -15.66 16.59
N GLY A 145 1.18 -16.15 15.94
CA GLY A 145 0.75 -17.54 16.05
C GLY A 145 1.83 -18.56 15.65
N PHE A 146 2.72 -18.24 14.71
CA PHE A 146 3.86 -19.11 14.40
C PHE A 146 4.99 -19.01 15.43
N ASN A 147 5.13 -17.86 16.09
CA ASN A 147 6.17 -17.58 17.08
C ASN A 147 5.88 -18.23 18.45
N GLU A 148 4.66 -18.72 18.68
CA GLU A 148 4.29 -19.44 19.91
C GLU A 148 5.07 -20.75 20.12
N LYS A 149 5.65 -21.33 19.06
CA LYS A 149 6.42 -22.58 19.14
C LYS A 149 7.86 -22.38 18.66
N ASN A 150 8.80 -22.57 19.59
CA ASN A 150 10.23 -22.53 19.30
C ASN A 150 10.63 -23.50 18.17
N GLY A 151 11.47 -23.02 17.25
CA GLY A 151 11.98 -23.79 16.12
C GLY A 151 11.03 -23.88 14.92
N VAL A 152 9.83 -23.28 15.00
CA VAL A 152 8.95 -23.11 13.83
C VAL A 152 9.27 -21.79 13.15
N VAL A 153 9.38 -21.83 11.81
CA VAL A 153 9.56 -20.63 10.98
C VAL A 153 8.29 -20.40 10.20
N SER A 154 7.71 -19.21 10.33
CA SER A 154 6.52 -18.81 9.58
C SER A 154 6.79 -18.84 8.07
N PRO A 155 5.99 -19.57 7.28
CA PRO A 155 6.06 -19.48 5.82
C PRO A 155 5.45 -18.16 5.29
N LEU A 156 4.94 -17.30 6.19
CA LEU A 156 4.23 -16.07 5.87
C LEU A 156 4.97 -14.80 6.31
N THR A 157 6.09 -14.88 7.04
CA THR A 157 6.81 -13.72 7.60
C THR A 157 6.90 -12.55 6.63
N LYS A 158 7.44 -12.80 5.42
CA LYS A 158 7.60 -11.76 4.41
C LYS A 158 6.26 -11.12 3.99
N ARG A 159 5.21 -11.93 3.85
CA ARG A 159 3.87 -11.44 3.46
C ARG A 159 3.20 -10.68 4.61
N ASN A 160 3.32 -11.16 5.83
CA ASN A 160 2.83 -10.47 7.03
C ASN A 160 3.53 -9.12 7.22
N THR A 161 4.85 -9.07 7.08
CA THR A 161 5.61 -7.81 7.10
C THR A 161 5.16 -6.85 5.99
N TYR A 162 4.86 -7.35 4.79
CA TYR A 162 4.39 -6.50 3.70
C TYR A 162 2.98 -5.97 3.96
N THR A 163 2.07 -6.78 4.48
CA THR A 163 0.74 -6.33 4.90
C THR A 163 0.86 -5.25 5.97
N PHE A 164 1.66 -5.48 7.00
CA PHE A 164 1.93 -4.51 8.07
C PHE A 164 2.44 -3.18 7.51
N GLN A 165 3.51 -3.20 6.69
CA GLN A 165 4.07 -1.96 6.14
C GLN A 165 3.11 -1.25 5.16
N LEU A 166 2.32 -1.99 4.37
CA LEU A 166 1.29 -1.39 3.51
C LEU A 166 0.17 -0.75 4.33
N SER A 167 -0.24 -1.39 5.43
CA SER A 167 -1.18 -0.80 6.40
C SER A 167 -0.59 0.47 7.02
N ALA A 168 0.67 0.47 7.44
CA ALA A 168 1.34 1.65 8.00
C ALA A 168 1.40 2.83 7.01
N ILE A 169 1.66 2.58 5.72
CA ILE A 169 1.60 3.61 4.67
C ILE A 169 0.18 4.17 4.56
N ALA A 170 -0.83 3.30 4.48
CA ALA A 170 -2.22 3.71 4.38
C ALA A 170 -2.67 4.52 5.60
N LEU A 171 -2.41 4.06 6.82
CA LEU A 171 -2.70 4.75 8.07
C LEU A 171 -2.04 6.12 8.15
N SER A 172 -0.76 6.21 7.77
CA SER A 172 -0.04 7.49 7.76
C SER A 172 -0.71 8.50 6.85
N ILE A 173 -1.13 8.09 5.65
CA ILE A 173 -1.82 8.98 4.70
C ILE A 173 -3.24 9.31 5.17
N ILE A 174 -3.97 8.34 5.74
CA ILE A 174 -5.29 8.56 6.36
C ILE A 174 -5.19 9.62 7.47
N ASN A 175 -4.19 9.52 8.34
CA ASN A 175 -3.95 10.47 9.43
C ASN A 175 -3.58 11.86 8.91
N MET A 176 -2.77 11.94 7.84
CA MET A 176 -2.51 13.22 7.18
C MET A 176 -3.79 13.85 6.65
N GLN A 177 -4.67 13.07 6.04
CA GLN A 177 -5.95 13.58 5.52
C GLN A 177 -6.94 13.97 6.61
N SER A 178 -7.00 13.22 7.71
CA SER A 178 -7.83 13.56 8.86
C SER A 178 -7.45 14.94 9.39
N ARG A 179 -6.15 15.20 9.61
CA ARG A 179 -5.65 16.51 10.06
C ARG A 179 -6.00 17.65 9.10
N LEU A 180 -5.77 17.45 7.80
CA LEU A 180 -6.13 18.43 6.77
C LEU A 180 -7.65 18.73 6.76
N ALA A 181 -8.49 17.73 7.01
CA ALA A 181 -9.94 17.91 7.09
C ALA A 181 -10.38 18.61 8.40
N SER A 182 -9.64 18.43 9.49
CA SER A 182 -9.88 19.11 10.77
C SER A 182 -9.32 20.54 10.84
N GLY A 183 -8.56 20.98 9.84
CA GLY A 183 -7.94 22.31 9.83
C GLY A 183 -6.71 22.46 10.74
N ASN A 184 -6.06 21.34 11.08
CA ASN A 184 -4.87 21.27 11.94
C ASN A 184 -3.60 20.90 11.16
#